data_AF-A0A5N8YXV0-F1
#
_entry.id   AF-A0A5N8YXV0-F1
#
_cell.length_a   1.000
_cell.length_b   1.000
_cell.length_c   1.000
_cell.angle_alpha   90.00
_cell.angle_beta   90.00
_cell.angle_gamma   90.00
#
_symmetry.space_group_name_H-M   'P 1'
#
loop_
_entity.id
_entity.type
_entity.pdbx_description
1 polymer ?
#
loop_
_entity_poly.entity_id
_entity_poly.type
_entity_poly.pdbx_seq_one_letter_code
_entity_poly.pdbx_strand_id
1 'polypeptide(L)'
;MVEANIHDLDKLLKWQKEIDTELKQPFPLHSIFLVTDLNAQAHEAFRLFRNWLAYFNAPFSSLVIFGQHGASQVLADLVKAFGLNILDVPYMILFGTYCDRAVACYSANDVDASYFDLSSRGESRLPECSYTLFTTLNPRWNQIELNGKTVANVISDAIDFNGSKNKNKSENHVL
;
A
#
# COMPACT_ATOMS: atom_id res chain seq x y z
N MET A 1 -10.73 17.91 3.14
CA MET A 1 -10.69 17.22 1.82
C MET A 1 -9.46 17.62 1.01
N VAL A 2 -9.15 18.93 0.85
CA VAL A 2 -7.95 19.38 0.10
C VAL A 2 -6.64 18.93 0.77
N GLU A 3 -6.54 19.06 2.09
CA GLU A 3 -5.32 18.70 2.84
C GLU A 3 -5.00 17.20 2.79
N ALA A 4 -6.00 16.33 2.97
CA ALA A 4 -5.83 14.88 2.85
C ALA A 4 -5.31 14.48 1.46
N ASN A 5 -5.81 15.14 0.40
CA ASN A 5 -5.36 14.87 -0.95
C ASN A 5 -3.93 15.34 -1.23
N ILE A 6 -3.54 16.52 -0.74
CA ILE A 6 -2.17 17.02 -0.87
C ILE A 6 -1.21 16.09 -0.13
N HIS A 7 -1.53 15.73 1.12
CA HIS A 7 -0.72 14.84 1.92
C HIS A 7 -0.50 13.47 1.25
N ASP A 8 -1.57 12.87 0.73
CA ASP A 8 -1.46 11.59 0.03
C ASP A 8 -0.73 11.72 -1.32
N LEU A 9 -0.86 12.85 -2.03
CA LEU A 9 -0.14 13.09 -3.28
C LEU A 9 1.36 13.22 -3.03
N ASP A 10 1.76 14.01 -2.04
CA ASP A 10 3.18 14.18 -1.66
C ASP A 10 3.79 12.84 -1.26
N LYS A 11 3.04 12.02 -0.52
CA LYS A 11 3.44 10.67 -0.14
C LYS A 11 3.59 9.75 -1.36
N LEU A 12 2.65 9.80 -2.30
CA LEU A 12 2.70 9.00 -3.54
C LEU A 12 3.91 9.38 -4.40
N LEU A 13 4.17 10.68 -4.57
CA LEU A 13 5.35 11.17 -5.32
C LEU A 13 6.66 10.82 -4.64
N LYS A 14 6.72 10.91 -3.30
CA LYS A 14 7.90 10.46 -2.53
C LYS A 14 8.11 8.96 -2.72
N TRP A 15 7.04 8.18 -2.60
CA TRP A 15 7.11 6.74 -2.74
C TRP A 15 7.62 6.34 -4.12
N GLN A 16 7.08 6.91 -5.20
CA GLN A 16 7.55 6.66 -6.57
C GLN A 16 9.06 6.87 -6.73
N LYS A 17 9.61 7.96 -6.17
CA LYS A 17 11.06 8.25 -6.25
C LYS A 17 11.91 7.20 -5.53
N GLU A 18 11.38 6.61 -4.45
CA GLU A 18 12.09 5.60 -3.69
C GLU A 18 12.04 4.22 -4.36
N ILE A 19 11.00 3.91 -5.15
CA ILE A 19 10.89 2.66 -5.92
C ILE A 19 12.13 2.46 -6.81
N ASP A 20 12.53 3.47 -7.57
CA ASP A 20 13.71 3.39 -8.46
C ASP A 20 15.01 3.11 -7.69
N THR A 21 15.10 3.59 -6.45
CA THR A 21 16.25 3.35 -5.58
C THR A 21 16.20 1.93 -5.02
N GLU A 22 15.03 1.49 -4.57
CA GLU A 22 14.83 0.16 -4.00
C GLU A 22 14.96 -0.96 -5.04
N LEU A 23 14.60 -0.71 -6.31
CA LEU A 23 14.83 -1.68 -7.39
C LEU A 23 16.32 -2.03 -7.57
N LYS A 24 17.25 -1.20 -7.09
CA LYS A 24 18.70 -1.48 -7.09
C LYS A 24 19.13 -2.33 -5.89
N GLN A 25 18.43 -2.23 -4.77
CA GLN A 25 18.64 -3.05 -3.59
C GLN A 25 17.28 -3.51 -3.02
N PRO A 26 16.69 -4.55 -3.63
CA PRO A 26 15.35 -5.00 -3.30
C PRO A 26 15.15 -5.40 -1.85
N PHE A 27 14.11 -4.85 -1.21
CA PHE A 27 13.51 -5.49 -0.07
C PHE A 27 12.53 -6.60 -0.56
N PRO A 28 12.40 -7.73 0.17
CA PRO A 28 11.64 -8.89 -0.31
C PRO A 28 10.13 -8.81 -0.13
N LEU A 29 9.61 -7.83 0.62
CA LEU A 29 8.20 -7.74 0.98
C LEU A 29 7.71 -6.30 1.08
N HIS A 30 6.64 -5.99 0.35
CA HIS A 30 6.06 -4.65 0.29
C HIS A 30 4.59 -4.66 0.59
N SER A 31 4.08 -3.54 1.11
CA SER A 31 2.65 -3.37 1.35
C SER A 31 2.12 -1.97 1.17
N ILE A 32 0.85 -1.89 0.76
CA ILE A 32 0.06 -0.66 0.69
C ILE A 32 -1.17 -0.85 1.55
N PHE A 33 -1.43 0.10 2.44
CA PHE A 33 -2.69 0.23 3.16
C PHE A 33 -3.51 1.33 2.49
N LEU A 34 -4.68 0.97 1.96
CA LEU A 34 -5.67 1.90 1.42
C LEU A 34 -6.79 1.99 2.44
N VAL A 35 -6.93 3.11 3.15
CA VAL A 35 -7.83 3.23 4.31
C VAL A 35 -8.65 4.51 4.26
N THR A 36 -9.57 4.66 5.21
CA THR A 36 -10.16 5.94 5.61
C THR A 36 -9.69 6.32 7.01
N ASP A 37 -10.00 7.56 7.43
CA ASP A 37 -9.82 8.04 8.81
C ASP A 37 -10.65 7.27 9.84
N LEU A 38 -11.72 6.60 9.41
CA LEU A 38 -12.61 5.83 10.29
C LEU A 38 -12.10 4.40 10.56
N ASN A 39 -11.10 3.91 9.81
CA ASN A 39 -10.65 2.53 9.89
C ASN A 39 -9.58 2.31 10.98
N ALA A 40 -9.92 2.52 12.25
CA ALA A 40 -8.96 2.44 13.36
C ALA A 40 -8.18 1.11 13.44
N GLN A 41 -8.83 -0.03 13.15
CA GLN A 41 -8.18 -1.34 13.12
C GLN A 41 -7.12 -1.44 12.01
N ALA A 42 -7.40 -0.89 10.83
CA ALA A 42 -6.46 -0.85 9.71
C ALA A 42 -5.21 -0.02 10.04
N HIS A 43 -5.39 1.09 10.75
CA HIS A 43 -4.29 1.93 11.22
C HIS A 43 -3.44 1.19 12.26
N GLU A 44 -4.04 0.39 13.13
CA GLU A 44 -3.31 -0.41 14.10
C GLU A 44 -2.54 -1.55 13.43
N ALA A 45 -3.16 -2.26 12.49
CA ALA A 45 -2.48 -3.27 11.67
C ALA A 45 -1.28 -2.69 10.93
N PHE A 46 -1.42 -1.48 10.35
CA PHE A 46 -0.31 -0.76 9.74
C PHE A 46 0.84 -0.49 10.73
N ARG A 47 0.53 -0.05 11.96
CA ARG A 47 1.56 0.22 12.98
C ARG A 47 2.31 -1.05 13.39
N LEU A 48 1.58 -2.13 13.64
CA LEU A 48 2.18 -3.42 14.00
C LEU A 48 3.06 -3.95 12.87
N PHE A 49 2.56 -3.88 11.64
CA PHE A 49 3.34 -4.35 10.49
C PHE A 49 4.56 -3.48 10.22
N ARG A 50 4.46 -2.16 10.43
CA ARG A 50 5.62 -1.26 10.37
C ARG A 50 6.68 -1.63 11.41
N ASN A 51 6.28 -1.91 12.64
CA ASN A 51 7.19 -2.32 13.70
C ASN A 51 7.87 -3.66 13.36
N TRP A 52 7.10 -4.59 12.79
CA TRP A 52 7.61 -5.88 12.33
C TRP A 52 8.62 -5.70 11.18
N LEU A 53 8.34 -4.85 10.18
CA LEU A 53 9.24 -4.55 9.07
C LEU A 53 10.51 -3.80 9.51
N ALA A 54 10.42 -2.95 10.53
CA ALA A 54 11.56 -2.25 11.08
C ALA A 54 12.62 -3.21 11.64
N TYR A 55 12.20 -4.37 12.16
CA TYR A 55 13.11 -5.44 12.59
C TYR A 55 14.03 -5.94 11.46
N PHE A 56 13.56 -5.86 10.22
CA PHE A 56 14.30 -6.26 9.02
C PHE A 56 15.00 -5.11 8.30
N ASN A 57 15.03 -3.91 8.89
CA ASN A 57 15.53 -2.68 8.26
C ASN A 57 14.83 -2.35 6.93
N ALA A 58 13.50 -2.55 6.88
CA ALA A 58 12.73 -2.23 5.67
C ALA A 58 12.80 -0.72 5.36
N PRO A 59 13.03 -0.31 4.10
CA PRO A 59 12.93 1.08 3.69
C PRO A 59 11.49 1.59 3.74
N PHE A 60 11.32 2.92 3.67
CA PHE A 60 9.98 3.55 3.64
C PHE A 60 9.12 3.02 2.48
N SER A 61 9.74 2.79 1.32
CA SER A 61 9.06 2.28 0.13
C SER A 61 8.45 0.87 0.30
N SER A 62 8.90 0.10 1.30
CA SER A 62 8.32 -1.21 1.64
C SER A 62 6.96 -1.14 2.32
N LEU A 63 6.57 0.00 2.92
CA LEU A 63 5.26 0.11 3.58
C LEU A 63 4.71 1.53 3.52
N VAL A 64 3.58 1.68 2.83
CA VAL A 64 2.88 2.96 2.70
C VAL A 64 1.40 2.83 3.09
N ILE A 65 0.80 3.94 3.51
CA ILE A 65 -0.63 4.04 3.86
C ILE A 65 -1.22 5.28 3.20
N PHE A 66 -2.43 5.21 2.65
CA PHE A 66 -3.15 6.31 2.01
C PHE A 66 -4.57 6.44 2.59
N GLY A 67 -5.10 7.65 2.62
CA GLY A 67 -6.44 7.96 3.14
C GLY A 67 -6.55 8.03 4.66
N GLN A 68 -5.43 8.01 5.38
CA GLN A 68 -5.38 8.07 6.85
C GLN A 68 -5.96 9.36 7.46
N HIS A 69 -6.13 10.41 6.64
CA HIS A 69 -6.68 11.71 7.04
C HIS A 69 -8.02 12.02 6.36
N GLY A 70 -8.71 10.98 5.87
CA GLY A 70 -9.99 11.07 5.19
C GLY A 70 -9.89 10.91 3.68
N ALA A 71 -11.01 11.11 2.99
CA ALA A 71 -11.13 10.88 1.55
C ALA A 71 -10.11 11.71 0.74
N SER A 72 -9.35 11.02 -0.12
CA SER A 72 -8.42 11.61 -1.08
C SER A 72 -8.67 11.05 -2.49
N GLN A 73 -8.40 11.87 -3.51
CA GLN A 73 -8.44 11.42 -4.91
C GLN A 73 -7.36 10.38 -5.17
N VAL A 74 -6.19 10.53 -4.52
CA VAL A 74 -5.09 9.57 -4.57
C VAL A 74 -5.53 8.18 -4.10
N LEU A 75 -6.25 8.08 -2.98
CA LEU A 75 -6.84 6.82 -2.51
C LEU A 75 -7.74 6.21 -3.59
N ALA A 76 -8.68 6.98 -4.13
CA ALA A 76 -9.61 6.50 -5.15
C ALA A 76 -8.91 6.03 -6.43
N ASP A 77 -7.86 6.72 -6.85
CA ASP A 77 -7.10 6.39 -8.04
C ASP A 77 -6.25 5.14 -7.83
N LEU A 78 -5.62 4.97 -6.65
CA LEU A 78 -4.91 3.73 -6.30
C LEU A 78 -5.85 2.53 -6.23
N VAL A 79 -7.00 2.67 -5.55
CA VAL A 79 -8.02 1.60 -5.52
C VAL A 79 -8.40 1.19 -6.94
N LYS A 80 -8.68 2.16 -7.81
CA LYS A 80 -9.01 1.88 -9.21
C LYS A 80 -7.84 1.24 -9.98
N ALA A 81 -6.61 1.70 -9.78
CA ALA A 81 -5.43 1.21 -10.47
C ALA A 81 -5.12 -0.25 -10.14
N PHE A 82 -5.41 -0.68 -8.90
CA PHE A 82 -5.35 -2.07 -8.47
C PHE A 82 -6.60 -2.89 -8.82
N GLY A 83 -7.56 -2.34 -9.58
CA GLY A 83 -8.78 -3.06 -9.95
C GLY A 83 -9.71 -3.36 -8.77
N LEU A 84 -9.60 -2.60 -7.67
CA LEU A 84 -10.38 -2.77 -6.45
C LEU A 84 -11.63 -1.86 -6.45
N ASN A 85 -12.53 -2.09 -5.51
CA ASN A 85 -13.73 -1.30 -5.33
C ASN A 85 -13.58 -0.34 -4.15
N ILE A 86 -13.81 0.95 -4.38
CA ILE A 86 -13.65 2.00 -3.35
C ILE A 86 -14.59 1.80 -2.16
N LEU A 87 -15.74 1.14 -2.36
CA LEU A 87 -16.72 0.86 -1.31
C LEU A 87 -16.26 -0.21 -0.32
N ASP A 88 -15.24 -0.99 -0.69
CA ASP A 88 -14.73 -2.12 0.09
C ASP A 88 -13.42 -1.75 0.84
N VAL A 89 -12.99 -0.47 0.77
CA VAL A 89 -11.92 0.06 1.63
C VAL A 89 -12.29 -0.17 3.10
N PRO A 90 -11.38 -0.71 3.93
CA PRO A 90 -9.93 -0.64 3.77
C PRO A 90 -9.25 -1.85 3.12
N TYR A 91 -8.20 -1.68 2.34
CA TYR A 91 -7.40 -2.78 1.79
C TYR A 91 -5.97 -2.80 2.33
N MET A 92 -5.43 -4.00 2.47
CA MET A 92 -3.99 -4.22 2.56
C MET A 92 -3.55 -4.99 1.32
N ILE A 93 -2.69 -4.40 0.51
CA ILE A 93 -2.12 -5.03 -0.68
C ILE A 93 -0.70 -5.46 -0.35
N LEU A 94 -0.33 -6.70 -0.67
CA LEU A 94 1.01 -7.25 -0.49
C LEU A 94 1.59 -7.69 -1.83
N PHE A 95 2.89 -7.45 -1.99
CA PHE A 95 3.63 -7.81 -3.20
C PHE A 95 5.12 -8.02 -2.84
N GLY A 96 5.81 -8.83 -3.62
CA GLY A 96 7.29 -8.86 -3.59
C GLY A 96 7.83 -7.75 -4.49
N THR A 97 9.14 -7.50 -4.44
CA THR A 97 9.89 -6.43 -5.13
C THR A 97 9.25 -5.90 -6.42
N TYR A 98 8.25 -5.02 -6.26
CA TYR A 98 7.41 -4.44 -7.30
C TYR A 98 7.08 -5.38 -8.48
N CYS A 99 6.82 -6.66 -8.22
CA CYS A 99 6.64 -7.65 -9.28
C CYS A 99 5.23 -7.56 -9.92
N ASP A 100 4.97 -8.46 -10.87
CA ASP A 100 3.66 -8.64 -11.52
C ASP A 100 2.67 -9.44 -10.66
N ARG A 101 3.07 -9.85 -9.45
CA ARG A 101 2.24 -10.59 -8.50
C ARG A 101 1.96 -9.73 -7.27
N ALA A 102 0.69 -9.42 -7.09
CA ALA A 102 0.17 -8.81 -5.87
C ALA A 102 -1.03 -9.61 -5.37
N VAL A 103 -1.21 -9.62 -4.06
CA VAL A 103 -2.42 -10.11 -3.39
C VAL A 103 -3.04 -8.96 -2.63
N ALA A 104 -4.37 -8.85 -2.70
CA ALA A 104 -5.15 -8.02 -1.82
C ALA A 104 -5.64 -8.90 -0.68
N CYS A 105 -5.31 -8.48 0.54
CA CYS A 105 -6.08 -8.85 1.71
C CYS A 105 -7.39 -8.05 1.73
N TYR A 106 -8.37 -8.63 2.43
CA TYR A 106 -9.68 -8.08 2.79
C TYR A 106 -9.67 -6.62 3.27
N SER A 107 -10.90 -6.08 3.43
CA SER A 107 -11.26 -5.12 4.49
C SER A 107 -10.28 -5.26 5.66
N ALA A 108 -9.38 -4.30 5.89
CA ALA A 108 -8.37 -4.37 6.95
C ALA A 108 -8.95 -4.50 8.39
N ASN A 109 -10.28 -4.53 8.55
CA ASN A 109 -10.96 -5.01 9.76
C ASN A 109 -10.81 -6.54 9.97
N ASP A 110 -10.47 -7.28 8.91
CA ASP A 110 -10.21 -8.74 8.93
C ASP A 110 -8.70 -9.06 8.98
N VAL A 111 -7.84 -8.04 9.02
CA VAL A 111 -6.40 -8.24 9.19
C VAL A 111 -6.15 -8.60 10.65
N ASP A 112 -5.91 -9.88 10.90
CA ASP A 112 -5.52 -10.38 12.21
C ASP A 112 -4.14 -9.82 12.60
N ALA A 113 -4.17 -8.72 13.36
CA ALA A 113 -3.03 -8.02 13.91
C ALA A 113 -2.07 -8.94 14.70
N SER A 114 -2.58 -10.03 15.29
CA SER A 114 -1.76 -10.98 16.05
C SER A 114 -0.70 -11.66 15.18
N TYR A 115 -0.91 -11.72 13.86
CA TYR A 115 0.06 -12.28 12.93
C TYR A 115 1.40 -11.53 12.97
N PHE A 116 1.36 -10.20 13.13
CA PHE A 116 2.51 -9.31 13.16
C PHE A 116 3.08 -9.08 14.56
N ASP A 117 2.37 -9.53 15.60
CA ASP A 117 2.78 -9.35 16.98
C ASP A 117 3.96 -10.26 17.32
N LEU A 118 5.16 -9.67 17.27
CA LEU A 118 6.43 -10.32 17.62
C LEU A 118 6.48 -10.76 19.09
N SER A 119 5.70 -10.14 19.98
CA SER A 119 5.71 -10.48 21.41
C SER A 119 5.03 -11.82 21.72
N SER A 120 4.16 -12.29 20.81
CA SER A 120 3.41 -13.53 20.94
C SER A 120 4.16 -14.78 20.46
N ARG A 121 5.26 -14.62 19.70
CA ARG A 121 6.00 -15.72 19.07
C ARG A 121 7.29 -16.02 19.85
N GLY A 122 7.33 -17.17 20.52
CA GLY A 122 8.52 -17.65 21.23
C GLY A 122 9.78 -17.66 20.34
N GLU A 123 10.90 -17.20 20.91
CA GLU A 123 12.13 -16.68 20.29
C GLU A 123 12.92 -17.60 19.34
N SER A 124 12.46 -18.79 18.97
CA SER A 124 13.35 -19.81 18.38
C SER A 124 13.58 -19.72 16.86
N ARG A 125 12.87 -18.87 16.11
CA ARG A 125 13.18 -18.59 14.69
C ARG A 125 12.85 -17.14 14.36
N LEU A 126 13.81 -16.42 13.80
CA LEU A 126 13.55 -15.13 13.15
C LEU A 126 12.44 -15.36 12.11
N PRO A 127 11.34 -14.60 12.14
CA PRO A 127 10.32 -14.74 11.11
C PRO A 127 10.96 -14.44 9.75
N GLU A 128 10.74 -15.28 8.75
CA GLU A 128 11.24 -15.00 7.40
C GLU A 128 10.43 -13.84 6.81
N CYS A 129 11.13 -12.82 6.30
CA CYS A 129 10.50 -11.71 5.60
C CYS A 129 10.42 -12.01 4.11
N SER A 130 9.38 -12.73 3.69
CA SER A 130 9.19 -13.07 2.28
C SER A 130 7.71 -13.05 1.88
N TYR A 131 7.44 -12.55 0.68
CA TYR A 131 6.10 -12.58 0.06
C TYR A 131 5.51 -14.00 0.02
N THR A 132 6.33 -15.00 -0.31
CA THR A 132 5.90 -16.40 -0.38
C THR A 132 5.42 -16.93 0.97
N LEU A 133 6.12 -16.61 2.08
CA LEU A 133 5.69 -17.05 3.40
C LEU A 133 4.31 -16.46 3.75
N PHE A 134 4.15 -15.15 3.56
CA PHE A 134 2.91 -14.45 3.90
C PHE A 134 1.72 -14.98 3.09
N THR A 135 1.90 -15.19 1.80
CA THR A 135 0.85 -15.73 0.92
C THR A 135 0.53 -17.20 1.21
N THR A 136 1.53 -18.01 1.57
CA THR A 136 1.31 -19.42 1.94
C THR A 136 0.53 -19.56 3.24
N LEU A 137 0.83 -18.73 4.23
CA LEU A 137 0.13 -18.74 5.52
C LEU A 137 -1.28 -18.15 5.45
N ASN A 138 -1.61 -17.47 4.35
CA ASN A 138 -2.90 -16.81 4.15
C ASN A 138 -3.54 -17.19 2.80
N PRO A 139 -3.92 -18.46 2.60
CA PRO A 139 -4.43 -18.95 1.32
C PRO A 139 -5.78 -18.36 0.91
N ARG A 140 -6.43 -17.60 1.82
CA ARG A 140 -7.69 -16.90 1.55
C ARG A 140 -7.51 -15.51 0.94
N TRP A 141 -6.28 -15.03 0.78
CA TRP A 141 -6.02 -13.74 0.17
C TRP A 141 -6.28 -13.78 -1.34
N ASN A 142 -6.95 -12.76 -1.84
CA ASN A 142 -7.34 -12.70 -3.25
C ASN A 142 -6.16 -12.21 -4.07
N GLN A 143 -5.75 -12.99 -5.06
CA GLN A 143 -4.80 -12.51 -6.05
C GLN A 143 -5.42 -11.33 -6.81
N ILE A 144 -4.66 -10.25 -6.96
CA ILE A 144 -5.06 -9.12 -7.78
C ILE A 144 -4.51 -9.33 -9.18
N GLU A 145 -5.37 -9.22 -10.18
CA GLU A 145 -4.94 -9.19 -11.57
C GLU A 145 -4.42 -7.79 -11.92
N LEU A 146 -3.10 -7.68 -12.11
CA LEU A 146 -2.48 -6.43 -12.53
C LEU A 146 -2.51 -6.24 -14.06
N ASN A 147 -3.27 -7.06 -14.81
CA ASN A 147 -3.44 -6.97 -16.26
C ASN A 147 -2.10 -6.89 -17.04
N GLY A 148 -1.12 -7.70 -16.65
CA GLY A 148 0.21 -7.73 -17.27
C GLY A 148 1.14 -6.58 -16.86
N LYS A 149 0.76 -5.79 -15.85
CA LYS A 149 1.58 -4.70 -15.30
C LYS A 149 2.31 -5.15 -14.04
N THR A 150 3.46 -4.54 -13.78
CA THR A 150 4.11 -4.59 -12.47
C THR A 150 3.41 -3.63 -11.50
N VAL A 151 3.58 -3.85 -10.18
CA VAL A 151 3.11 -2.88 -9.17
C VAL A 151 3.73 -1.49 -9.40
N ALA A 152 4.99 -1.40 -9.83
CA ALA A 152 5.62 -0.13 -10.18
C ALA A 152 4.88 0.58 -11.33
N ASN A 153 4.43 -0.15 -12.36
CA ASN A 153 3.63 0.44 -13.45
C ASN A 153 2.26 0.91 -12.97
N VAL A 154 1.59 0.14 -12.11
CA VAL A 154 0.29 0.51 -11.51
C VAL A 154 0.39 1.81 -10.72
N ILE A 155 1.49 1.98 -9.96
CA ILE A 155 1.77 3.20 -9.19
C ILE A 155 2.00 4.39 -10.13
N SER A 156 2.81 4.22 -11.18
CA SER A 156 3.06 5.28 -12.17
C SER A 156 1.76 5.72 -12.87
N ASP A 157 0.89 4.78 -13.25
CA ASP A 157 -0.40 5.11 -13.87
C ASP A 157 -1.30 5.95 -12.95
N ALA A 158 -1.32 5.65 -11.64
CA ALA A 158 -2.08 6.42 -10.66
C ALA A 158 -1.57 7.87 -10.52
N ILE A 159 -0.27 8.09 -10.73
CA ILE A 159 0.36 9.41 -10.70
C ILE A 159 0.02 10.20 -11.96
N ASP A 160 0.16 9.59 -13.14
CA ASP A 160 -0.14 10.25 -14.42
C ASP A 160 -1.60 10.71 -14.48
N PHE A 161 -2.53 9.89 -13.97
CA PHE A 161 -3.94 10.25 -13.87
C PHE A 161 -4.17 11.48 -12.96
N ASN A 162 -3.45 11.60 -11.84
CA ASN A 162 -3.50 12.77 -10.97
C ASN A 162 -2.87 14.02 -11.62
N GLY A 163 -1.76 13.84 -12.36
CA GLY A 163 -1.10 14.91 -13.10
C GLY A 163 -2.00 15.52 -14.18
N SER A 164 -2.73 14.69 -14.93
CA SER A 164 -3.70 15.14 -15.93
C SER A 164 -4.90 15.87 -15.32
N LYS A 165 -5.45 15.41 -14.19
CA LYS A 165 -6.57 16.10 -13.52
C LYS A 165 -6.19 17.47 -12.97
N ASN A 166 -4.99 17.61 -12.41
CA ASN A 166 -4.55 18.89 -11.84
C ASN A 166 -4.30 19.95 -12.92
N LYS A 167 -3.76 19.58 -14.10
CA LYS A 167 -3.63 20.51 -15.25
C LYS A 167 -4.99 21.05 -15.71
N ASN A 168 -5.98 20.17 -15.83
CA ASN A 168 -7.33 20.56 -16.22
C ASN A 168 -8.04 21.44 -15.17
N LYS A 169 -7.64 21.37 -13.90
CA LYS A 169 -8.19 22.20 -12.82
C LYS A 169 -7.53 23.57 -12.73
N SER A 170 -6.23 23.68 -13.06
CA SER A 170 -5.53 24.97 -13.14
C SER A 170 -5.93 25.80 -14.36
N GLU A 171 -6.32 25.17 -15.48
CA GLU A 171 -6.77 25.88 -16.68
C GLU A 171 -8.21 26.42 -16.55
N ASN A 172 -9.06 25.77 -15.75
CA ASN A 172 -10.45 26.20 -15.53
C ASN A 172 -10.63 27.30 -14.45
N HIS A 173 -9.54 27.79 -13.85
CA HIS A 173 -9.59 28.90 -12.89
C HIS A 173 -9.08 30.24 -13.47
N VAL A 174 -8.78 30.26 -14.78
CA VAL A 174 -8.40 31.46 -15.54
C VAL A 174 -9.51 31.80 -16.53
N LEU A 175 -10.73 32.07 -16.04
CA LEU A 175 -11.79 32.77 -16.77
C LEU A 175 -12.69 33.52 -15.78
#